data_AF-A0A3B8ZGJ8-F1
#
_entry.id   AF-A0A3B8ZGJ8-F1
#
_cell.length_a   1.000
_cell.length_b   1.000
_cell.length_c   1.000
_cell.angle_alpha   90.00
_cell.angle_beta   90.00
_cell.angle_gamma   90.00
#
_symmetry.space_group_name_H-M   'P 1'
#
loop_
_entity.id
_entity.type
_entity.pdbx_description
1 polymer ?
#
loop_
_entity_poly.entity_id
_entity_poly.type
_entity_poly.pdbx_seq_one_letter_code
_entity_poly.pdbx_strand_id
1 'polypeptide(L)'
;GGIAEMVGLDKEVRRRTDILDSAGNTTAAIGKGFAIGAAILTSLALFAAFITAASKLMGEQISMSLLDPLVYTSLFIGAVLPFLFTAMTMKSVGKAAF
;
A
#
# COMPACT_ATOMS: atom_id res chain seq x y z
N GLY A 1 16.44 -20.38 4.02
CA GLY A 1 16.78 -20.70 5.40
C GLY A 1 15.92 -21.82 5.97
N GLY A 2 14.64 -21.56 6.24
CA GLY A 2 13.81 -22.38 7.13
C GLY A 2 13.80 -23.89 6.84
N ILE A 3 13.56 -24.31 5.61
CA ILE A 3 13.53 -25.75 5.26
C ILE A 3 14.89 -26.43 5.51
N ALA A 4 16.00 -25.77 5.18
CA ALA A 4 17.34 -26.31 5.38
C ALA A 4 17.67 -26.52 6.87
N GLU A 5 17.12 -25.68 7.74
CA GLU A 5 17.25 -25.83 9.20
C GLU A 5 16.33 -26.92 9.75
N MET A 6 15.08 -27.01 9.27
CA MET A 6 14.11 -28.04 9.71
C MET A 6 14.56 -29.47 9.39
N VAL A 7 15.30 -29.69 8.30
CA VAL A 7 15.79 -31.03 7.90
C VAL A 7 17.26 -31.26 8.24
N GLY A 8 17.89 -30.35 9.00
CA GLY A 8 19.25 -30.54 9.53
C GLY A 8 20.36 -30.55 8.48
N LEU A 9 20.24 -29.77 7.40
CA LEU A 9 21.28 -29.69 6.36
C LEU A 9 22.56 -29.01 6.87
N ASP A 10 23.63 -29.22 6.11
CA ASP A 10 24.95 -28.72 6.44
C ASP A 10 25.03 -27.17 6.52
N LYS A 11 25.92 -26.65 7.37
CA LYS A 11 25.98 -25.22 7.70
C LYS A 11 26.25 -24.33 6.49
N GLU A 12 27.00 -24.81 5.51
CA GLU A 12 27.26 -24.10 4.26
C GLU A 12 25.98 -23.90 3.43
N VAL A 13 25.06 -24.88 3.43
CA VAL A 13 23.76 -24.76 2.77
C VAL A 13 22.94 -23.67 3.45
N ARG A 14 22.91 -23.66 4.79
CA ARG A 14 22.20 -22.62 5.54
C ARG A 14 22.76 -21.23 5.25
N ARG A 15 24.09 -21.06 5.31
CA ARG A 15 24.80 -19.81 5.02
C ARG A 15 24.44 -19.26 3.64
N ARG A 16 24.42 -20.12 2.61
CA ARG A 16 24.01 -19.71 1.26
C ARG A 16 22.55 -19.27 1.21
N THR A 17 21.65 -20.00 1.87
CA THR A 17 20.23 -19.63 1.88
C THR A 17 19.92 -18.37 2.68
N ASP A 18 20.72 -18.02 3.69
CA ASP A 18 20.54 -16.80 4.47
C ASP A 18 21.01 -15.57 3.68
N ILE A 19 22.06 -15.69 2.88
CA ILE A 19 22.47 -14.65 1.92
C ILE A 19 21.34 -14.40 0.91
N LEU A 20 20.73 -15.47 0.39
CA LEU A 20 19.59 -15.37 -0.54
C LEU A 20 18.35 -14.74 0.13
N ASP A 21 18.03 -15.11 1.37
CA ASP A 21 16.92 -14.52 2.12
C ASP A 21 17.13 -13.02 2.35
N SER A 22 18.33 -12.63 2.76
CA SER A 22 18.70 -11.22 2.94
C SER A 22 18.58 -10.42 1.65
N ALA A 23 19.03 -10.97 0.52
CA ALA A 23 18.88 -10.32 -0.78
C ALA A 23 17.40 -10.24 -1.22
N GLY A 24 16.62 -11.28 -0.92
CA GLY A 24 15.18 -11.34 -1.14
C GLY A 24 14.43 -10.26 -0.37
N ASN A 25 14.77 -10.02 0.90
CA ASN A 25 14.16 -8.98 1.72
C ASN A 25 14.39 -7.57 1.15
N THR A 26 15.60 -7.28 0.68
CA THR A 26 15.89 -6.01 -0.01
C THR A 26 15.10 -5.87 -1.31
N THR A 27 15.01 -6.95 -2.10
CA THR A 27 14.23 -6.96 -3.35
C THR A 27 12.74 -6.77 -3.08
N ALA A 28 12.21 -7.38 -2.03
CA ALA A 28 10.82 -7.22 -1.60
C ALA A 28 10.53 -5.77 -1.19
N ALA A 29 11.45 -5.10 -0.50
CA ALA A 29 11.31 -3.69 -0.15
C ALA A 29 11.28 -2.78 -1.40
N ILE A 30 12.17 -3.02 -2.36
CA ILE A 30 12.17 -2.32 -3.66
C ILE A 30 10.84 -2.53 -4.38
N GLY A 31 10.36 -3.77 -4.44
CA GLY A 31 9.07 -4.12 -5.05
C GLY A 31 7.89 -3.41 -4.41
N LYS A 32 7.84 -3.33 -3.06
CA LYS A 32 6.82 -2.55 -2.35
C LYS A 32 6.87 -1.06 -2.71
N GLY A 33 8.07 -0.48 -2.78
CA GLY A 33 8.26 0.92 -3.18
C GLY A 33 7.75 1.21 -4.59
N PHE A 34 8.09 0.35 -5.55
CA PHE A 34 7.60 0.47 -6.93
C PHE A 34 6.08 0.34 -7.02
N ALA A 35 5.50 -0.63 -6.32
CA ALA A 35 4.05 -0.84 -6.29
C ALA A 35 3.31 0.38 -5.72
N ILE A 36 3.81 0.99 -4.64
CA ILE A 36 3.24 2.21 -4.07
C ILE A 36 3.33 3.37 -5.06
N GLY A 37 4.51 3.58 -5.68
CA GLY A 37 4.70 4.63 -6.67
C GLY A 37 3.75 4.50 -7.87
N ALA A 38 3.61 3.29 -8.42
CA ALA A 38 2.68 2.99 -9.50
C ALA A 38 1.23 3.26 -9.07
N ALA A 39 0.83 2.82 -7.86
CA ALA A 39 -0.51 3.04 -7.35
C ALA A 39 -0.86 4.52 -7.18
N ILE A 40 0.09 5.36 -6.75
CA ILE A 40 -0.11 6.82 -6.62
C ILE A 40 -0.37 7.44 -8.00
N LEU A 41 0.47 7.13 -9.00
CA LEU A 41 0.31 7.67 -10.35
C LEU A 41 -1.01 7.21 -10.98
N THR A 42 -1.37 5.93 -10.84
CA THR A 42 -2.65 5.40 -11.30
C THR A 42 -3.82 6.06 -10.56
N SER A 43 -3.73 6.24 -9.24
CA SER A 43 -4.78 6.88 -8.45
C SER A 43 -5.02 8.32 -8.89
N LEU A 44 -3.95 9.09 -9.20
CA LEU A 44 -4.09 10.45 -9.72
C LEU A 44 -4.75 10.47 -11.11
N ALA A 45 -4.36 9.56 -12.00
CA ALA A 45 -4.98 9.41 -13.31
C ALA A 45 -6.47 9.04 -13.21
N LEU A 46 -6.81 8.09 -12.32
CA LEU A 46 -8.19 7.70 -12.04
C LEU A 46 -8.99 8.85 -11.43
N PHE A 47 -8.37 9.68 -10.58
CA PHE A 47 -9.03 10.85 -10.00
C PHE A 47 -9.35 11.91 -11.07
N ALA A 48 -8.43 12.18 -11.99
CA ALA A 48 -8.70 13.07 -13.14
C ALA A 48 -9.81 12.51 -14.05
N ALA A 49 -9.78 11.20 -14.31
CA ALA A 49 -10.82 10.50 -15.07
C ALA A 49 -12.18 10.57 -14.35
N PHE A 50 -12.20 10.43 -13.03
CA PHE A 50 -13.40 10.56 -12.20
C PHE A 50 -14.02 11.95 -12.31
N ILE A 51 -13.23 13.02 -12.17
CA ILE A 51 -13.73 14.41 -12.31
C ILE A 51 -14.36 14.62 -13.70
N THR A 52 -13.70 14.10 -14.73
CA THR A 52 -14.18 14.20 -16.13
C THR A 52 -15.50 13.45 -16.31
N ALA A 53 -15.59 12.21 -15.81
CA ALA A 53 -16.78 11.39 -15.90
C ALA A 53 -17.95 11.99 -15.11
N ALA A 54 -17.70 12.45 -13.89
CA ALA A 54 -18.70 13.07 -13.03
C ALA A 54 -19.24 14.37 -13.63
N SER A 55 -18.37 15.23 -14.18
CA SER A 55 -18.79 16.46 -14.87
C SER A 55 -19.70 16.16 -16.06
N LYS A 56 -19.37 15.12 -16.85
CA LYS A 56 -20.20 14.69 -17.98
C LYS A 56 -21.58 14.18 -17.55
N LEU A 57 -21.66 13.46 -16.43
CA LEU A 57 -22.92 12.92 -15.91
C LEU A 57 -23.82 14.01 -15.31
N MET A 58 -23.24 15.01 -14.66
CA MET A 58 -23.98 16.11 -14.05
C MET A 58 -24.36 17.20 -15.06
N GLY A 59 -23.76 17.21 -16.26
CA GLY A 59 -24.00 18.23 -17.27
C GLY A 59 -23.36 19.58 -16.97
N GLU A 60 -22.60 19.68 -15.87
CA GLU A 60 -21.91 20.88 -15.41
C GLU A 60 -20.46 20.54 -15.03
N GLN A 61 -19.56 21.51 -15.19
CA GLN A 61 -18.15 21.31 -14.88
C GLN A 61 -17.94 21.34 -13.36
N ILE A 62 -17.46 20.22 -12.80
CA ILE A 62 -17.19 20.12 -11.36
C ILE A 62 -15.85 20.78 -11.06
N SER A 63 -15.86 21.83 -10.23
CA SER A 63 -14.65 22.43 -9.69
C SER A 63 -14.30 21.84 -8.32
N MET A 64 -13.16 21.15 -8.22
CA MET A 64 -12.59 20.66 -6.95
C MET A 64 -11.75 21.75 -6.29
N SER A 65 -12.39 22.78 -5.74
CA SER A 65 -11.69 23.84 -5.01
C SER A 65 -11.46 23.44 -3.56
N LEU A 66 -10.23 23.63 -3.06
CA LEU A 66 -9.92 23.44 -1.63
C LEU A 66 -10.54 24.50 -0.71
N LEU A 67 -11.09 25.57 -1.29
CA LEU A 67 -11.82 26.60 -0.55
C LEU A 67 -13.27 26.17 -0.25
N ASP A 68 -13.78 25.14 -0.93
CA ASP A 68 -15.08 24.57 -0.61
C ASP A 68 -14.98 23.78 0.71
N PRO A 69 -15.75 24.14 1.75
CA PRO A 69 -15.76 23.42 3.02
C PRO A 69 -16.01 21.92 2.88
N LEU A 70 -16.83 21.49 1.91
CA LEU A 70 -17.15 20.08 1.70
C LEU A 70 -15.94 19.32 1.14
N VAL A 71 -15.22 19.88 0.18
CA VAL A 71 -14.00 19.29 -0.38
C VAL A 71 -12.90 19.24 0.68
N TYR A 72 -12.74 20.34 1.42
CA TYR A 72 -11.72 20.46 2.47
C TYR A 72 -11.93 19.46 3.61
N THR A 73 -13.16 19.32 4.11
CA THR A 73 -13.49 18.34 5.17
C THR A 73 -13.35 16.90 4.67
N SER A 74 -13.79 16.61 3.45
CA SER A 74 -13.66 15.29 2.83
C SER A 74 -12.20 14.87 2.64
N LEU A 75 -11.30 15.83 2.35
CA LEU A 75 -9.86 15.58 2.27
C LEU A 75 -9.30 15.05 3.59
N PHE A 76 -9.66 15.65 4.72
CA PHE A 76 -9.20 15.17 6.04
C PHE A 76 -9.79 13.81 6.39
N ILE A 77 -11.07 13.58 6.11
CA ILE A 77 -11.69 12.27 6.30
C ILE A 77 -10.95 11.22 5.48
N GLY A 78 -10.67 11.51 4.21
CA GLY A 78 -9.87 10.64 3.33
C GLY A 78 -8.46 10.38 3.87
N ALA A 79 -7.79 11.41 4.40
CA ALA A 79 -6.44 11.29 4.97
C ALA A 79 -6.39 10.39 6.23
N VAL A 80 -7.49 10.27 6.97
CA VAL A 80 -7.58 9.40 8.15
C VAL A 80 -7.77 7.92 7.77
N LEU A 81 -8.35 7.61 6.60
CA LEU A 81 -8.66 6.24 6.20
C LEU A 81 -7.45 5.27 6.19
N PRO A 82 -6.25 5.63 5.69
CA PRO A 82 -5.08 4.76 5.77
C PRO A 82 -4.67 4.40 7.21
N PHE A 83 -4.80 5.34 8.15
CA PHE A 83 -4.51 5.10 9.56
C PHE A 83 -5.52 4.15 10.18
N LEU A 84 -6.81 4.34 9.89
CA LEU A 84 -7.88 3.45 10.35
C LEU A 84 -7.67 2.03 9.82
N PHE A 85 -7.40 1.89 8.51
CA PHE A 85 -7.12 0.60 7.90
C PHE A 85 -5.89 -0.08 8.52
N THR A 86 -4.82 0.67 8.75
CA THR A 86 -3.60 0.15 9.38
C THR A 86 -3.86 -0.30 10.82
N ALA A 87 -4.65 0.44 11.60
CA ALA A 87 -5.03 0.04 12.94
C ALA A 87 -5.83 -1.27 12.95
N MET A 88 -6.74 -1.45 11.99
CA MET A 88 -7.52 -2.68 11.84
C MET A 88 -6.65 -3.89 11.47
N THR A 89 -5.68 -3.72 10.57
CA THR A 89 -4.78 -4.81 10.17
C THR A 89 -3.84 -5.21 11.31
N MET A 90 -3.24 -4.23 12.02
CA MET A 90 -2.40 -4.48 13.19
C MET A 90 -3.17 -5.18 14.31
N LYS A 91 -4.40 -4.74 14.61
CA LYS A 91 -5.27 -5.39 15.60
C LYS A 91 -5.61 -6.83 15.21
N SER A 92 -5.83 -7.09 13.93
CA SER A 92 -6.15 -8.43 13.43
C SER A 92 -4.96 -9.39 13.55
N VAL A 93 -3.75 -8.94 13.21
CA VAL A 93 -2.51 -9.71 13.42
C VAL A 93 -2.30 -9.98 14.91
N GLY A 94 -2.47 -8.97 15.76
CA GLY A 94 -2.35 -9.13 17.21
C GLY A 94 -3.32 -10.19 17.76
N LYS A 95 -4.59 -10.17 17.32
CA LYS A 95 -5.57 -11.20 17.72
C LYS A 95 -5.28 -12.60 17.21
N ALA A 96 -4.58 -12.75 16.09
CA ALA A 96 -4.25 -14.06 15.54
C ALA A 96 -2.97 -14.65 16.17
N ALA A 97 -2.13 -13.80 16.76
CA ALA A 97 -0.86 -14.20 17.37
C ALA A 97 -1.00 -14.67 18.82
N PHE A 98 -2.06 -14.27 19.54
CA PHE A 98 -2.38 -14.66 20.92
C PHE A 98 -3.64 -15.54 20.95
#